data_AF-A0A660ZEF0-F1
#
_entry.id   AF-A0A660ZEF0-F1
#
_cell.length_a   1.000
_cell.length_b   1.000
_cell.length_c   1.000
_cell.angle_alpha   90.00
_cell.angle_beta   90.00
_cell.angle_gamma   90.00
#
_symmetry.space_group_name_H-M   'P 1'
#
loop_
_entity.id
_entity.type
_entity.pdbx_description
1 polymer ?
#
loop_
_entity_poly.entity_id
_entity_poly.type
_entity_poly.pdbx_seq_one_letter_code
_entity_poly.pdbx_strand_id
1 'polypeptide(L)' 'KALSGKSASRYIRSVRLTRAKTMIIDQKGNISEIAYSVGFSSPAYFTKCFKDEYGYPPSDLVS' A
#
# COMPACT_ATOMS: atom_id res chain seq x y z
N LYS A 1 24.76 -8.71 -16.22
CA LYS A 1 23.79 -7.60 -16.00
C LYS A 1 22.58 -8.16 -15.26
N ALA A 2 22.41 -7.85 -13.97
CA ALA A 2 21.32 -8.36 -13.15
C ALA A 2 19.98 -7.72 -13.60
N LEU A 3 19.21 -8.44 -14.40
CA LEU A 3 17.84 -8.05 -14.75
C LEU A 3 16.93 -8.38 -13.56
N SER A 4 16.37 -7.33 -12.97
CA SER A 4 15.06 -7.34 -12.29
C SER A 4 14.94 -7.73 -10.80
N GLY A 5 15.77 -7.14 -9.93
CA GLY A 5 15.34 -6.92 -8.52
C GLY A 5 14.15 -5.94 -8.40
N LYS A 6 13.98 -5.07 -9.40
CA LYS A 6 12.88 -4.09 -9.45
C LYS A 6 11.50 -4.74 -9.65
N SER A 7 11.41 -5.86 -10.36
CA SER A 7 10.14 -6.55 -10.60
C SER A 7 9.62 -7.22 -9.32
N ALA A 8 10.48 -7.97 -8.62
CA ALA A 8 10.10 -8.64 -7.37
C ALA A 8 9.66 -7.63 -6.30
N SER A 9 10.41 -6.54 -6.09
CA SER A 9 10.04 -5.50 -5.13
C SER A 9 8.74 -4.79 -5.52
N ARG A 10 8.48 -4.56 -6.82
CA ARG A 10 7.21 -3.99 -7.30
C ARG A 10 6.05 -4.96 -7.04
N TYR A 11 6.23 -6.24 -7.33
CA TYR A 11 5.23 -7.27 -7.09
C TYR A 11 4.88 -7.38 -5.60
N ILE A 12 5.88 -7.50 -4.73
CA ILE A 12 5.68 -7.53 -3.27
C ILE A 12 4.93 -6.27 -2.81
N ARG A 13 5.30 -5.10 -3.33
CA ARG A 13 4.60 -3.85 -3.01
C ARG A 13 3.13 -3.89 -3.43
N SER A 14 2.83 -4.35 -4.65
CA SER A 14 1.45 -4.45 -5.16
C SER A 14 0.60 -5.40 -4.31
N VAL A 15 1.16 -6.54 -3.88
CA VAL A 15 0.50 -7.47 -2.94
C VAL A 15 0.18 -6.79 -1.60
N ARG A 16 1.14 -6.06 -1.03
CA ARG A 16 0.93 -5.31 0.22
C ARG A 16 -0.15 -4.23 0.09
N LEU A 17 -0.14 -3.49 -1.02
CA LEU A 17 -1.14 -2.45 -1.33
C LEU A 17 -2.53 -3.04 -1.52
N THR A 18 -2.64 -4.21 -2.16
CA THR A 18 -3.90 -4.93 -2.33
C THR A 18 -4.50 -5.32 -0.98
N ARG A 19 -3.67 -5.89 -0.08
CA ARG A 19 -4.11 -6.23 1.28
C ARG A 19 -4.54 -4.98 2.07
N ALA A 20 -3.78 -3.89 1.97
CA ALA A 20 -4.13 -2.64 2.64
C ALA A 20 -5.48 -2.08 2.18
N LYS A 21 -5.76 -2.13 0.87
CA LYS A 21 -7.05 -1.70 0.30
C LYS A 21 -8.23 -2.44 0.95
N THR A 22 -8.14 -3.76 1.08
CA THR A 22 -9.17 -4.57 1.75
C THR A 22 -9.34 -4.16 3.21
N MET A 23 -8.24 -4.00 3.96
CA MET A 23 -8.29 -3.60 5.37
C MET A 23 -8.92 -2.21 5.58
N ILE A 24 -8.70 -1.27 4.65
CA ILE A 24 -9.30 0.08 4.70
C ILE A 24 -10.81 0.00 4.49
N ILE A 25 -11.25 -0.73 3.46
CA ILE A 25 -12.68 -0.92 3.16
C ILE A 25 -13.39 -1.62 4.33
N ASP A 26 -12.73 -2.59 4.95
CA ASP A 26 -13.24 -3.33 6.11
C ASP A 26 -13.11 -2.55 7.44
N GLN A 27 -12.64 -1.29 7.39
CA GLN A 27 -12.45 -0.40 8.55
C GLN A 27 -11.63 -1.04 9.69
N LYS A 28 -10.58 -1.81 9.35
CA LYS A 28 -9.75 -2.56 10.30
C LYS A 28 -8.69 -1.74 11.03
N GLY A 29 -8.82 -0.42 11.04
CA GLY A 29 -7.87 0.52 11.67
C GLY A 29 -7.75 1.81 10.88
N ASN A 30 -6.96 2.76 11.40
CA ASN A 30 -6.66 3.96 10.63
C ASN A 30 -5.60 3.69 9.55
N ILE A 31 -5.49 4.59 8.57
CA ILE A 31 -4.60 4.42 7.41
C ILE A 31 -3.14 4.20 7.83
N SER A 32 -2.68 4.87 8.90
CA SER A 32 -1.32 4.76 9.39
C SER A 32 -1.04 3.39 9.98
N GLU A 33 -1.94 2.86 10.82
CA GLU A 33 -1.85 1.51 11.38
C GLU A 33 -1.86 0.45 10.28
N ILE A 34 -2.75 0.60 9.30
CA ILE A 34 -2.84 -0.32 8.17
C ILE A 34 -1.53 -0.31 7.38
N ALA A 35 -0.95 0.86 7.10
CA ALA A 35 0.33 0.98 6.42
C ALA A 35 1.46 0.18 7.12
N TYR A 36 1.57 0.33 8.45
CA TYR A 36 2.54 -0.44 9.23
C TYR A 36 2.23 -1.94 9.21
N SER A 37 0.96 -2.33 9.34
CA SER A 37 0.54 -3.74 9.39
C SER A 37 0.85 -4.52 8.10
N VAL A 38 0.80 -3.85 6.94
CA VAL A 38 1.13 -4.46 5.64
C VAL A 38 2.63 -4.33 5.30
N GLY A 39 3.44 -3.85 6.23
CA GLY A 39 4.90 -3.86 6.14
C GLY A 39 5.53 -2.62 5.47
N PHE A 40 4.82 -1.49 5.41
CA PHE A 40 5.46 -0.21 5.08
C PHE A 40 6.09 0.39 6.34
N SER A 41 7.28 0.99 6.19
CA SER A 41 7.98 1.68 7.28
C SER A 41 7.52 3.13 7.49
N SER A 42 6.70 3.66 6.57
CA SER A 42 6.20 5.04 6.63
C SER A 42 4.81 5.15 6.00
N PRO A 43 3.81 5.72 6.71
CA PRO A 43 2.48 5.99 6.18
C PRO A 43 2.51 6.95 5.00
N ALA A 44 3.40 7.94 5.00
CA ALA A 44 3.55 8.88 3.88
C ALA A 44 4.02 8.17 2.61
N TYR A 45 5.00 7.26 2.74
CA TYR A 45 5.47 6.46 1.60
C TYR A 45 4.40 5.47 1.12
N PHE A 46 3.65 4.87 2.05
CA PHE A 46 2.48 4.04 1.73
C PHE A 46 1.46 4.82 0.90
N THR A 47 1.03 6.00 1.35
CA THR A 47 0.05 6.83 0.63
C THR A 47 0.53 7.18 -0.78
N LYS A 48 1.82 7.53 -0.94
CA LYS A 48 2.40 7.77 -2.26
C LYS A 48 2.30 6.52 -3.14
N CYS A 49 2.76 5.38 -2.64
CA CYS A 49 2.73 4.12 -3.40
C CYS A 49 1.31 3.65 -3.73
N PHE A 50 0.37 3.88 -2.82
CA PHE A 50 -1.03 3.55 -3.01
C PHE A 50 -1.63 4.41 -4.12
N LYS A 51 -1.39 5.72 -4.09
CA LYS A 51 -1.81 6.64 -5.15
C LYS A 51 -1.15 6.32 -6.50
N ASP A 52 0.13 5.96 -6.51
CA ASP A 52 0.84 5.56 -7.72
C ASP A 52 0.26 4.26 -8.35
N GLU A 53 -0.27 3.34 -7.53
CA GLU A 53 -0.84 2.06 -7.98
C GLU A 53 -2.32 2.19 -8.40
N TYR A 54 -3.13 2.97 -7.66
CA TYR A 54 -4.59 3.03 -7.84
C TYR A 54 -5.12 4.35 -8.41
N GLY A 55 -4.29 5.40 -8.48
CA GLY A 55 -4.67 6.73 -8.99
C GLY A 55 -5.30 7.66 -7.97
N TYR A 56 -5.63 7.18 -6.77
CA TYR A 56 -6.27 7.95 -5.69
C TYR A 56 -5.65 7.62 -4.33
N PRO A 57 -5.67 8.54 -3.34
CA PRO A 57 -5.13 8.28 -2.01
C PRO A 57 -5.99 7.27 -1.22
N PRO A 58 -5.43 6.56 -0.24
CA PRO A 58 -6.15 5.59 0.59
C PRO A 58 -7.30 6.23 1.39
N SER A 59 -7.28 7.55 1.63
CA SER A 59 -8.35 8.29 2.29
C SER A 59 -9.68 8.23 1.54
N ASP A 60 -9.66 8.12 0.21
CA ASP A 60 -10.87 8.12 -0.61
C ASP A 60 -11.67 6.82 -0.47
N LEU A 61 -11.08 5.79 0.17
CA LEU A 61 -11.76 4.54 0.51
C LEU A 61 -12.42 4.55 1.88
N VAL A 62 -12.15 5.58 2.68
CA VAL A 62 -12.78 5.74 3.99
C VAL A 62 -14.15 6.37 3.75
N SER A 63 -15.22 5.63 4.06
CA SER A 63 -16.60 6.15 4.11
C SER A 63 -16.94 6.67 5.50
#